data_AF-A0A955LAF9-F1
#
_entry.id   AF-A0A955LAF9-F1
#
_cell.length_a   1.000
_cell.length_b   1.000
_cell.length_c   1.000
_cell.angle_alpha   90.00
_cell.angle_beta   90.00
_cell.angle_gamma   90.00
#
_symmetry.space_group_name_H-M   'P 1'
#
loop_
_entity.id
_entity.type
_entity.pdbx_description
1 polymer ?
#
loop_
_entity_poly.entity_id
_entity_poly.type
_entity_poly.pdbx_seq_one_letter_code
_entity_poly.pdbx_strand_id
1 'polypeptide(L)'
;MDNCKKFNSQINRISGQVNGISKMIDSGRPVSEIVNQISAARAALSRLAVDLLKNESSACFSQEQVESQQKKFEELVTNFFKIT
;
A
#
# COMPACT_ATOMS: atom_id res chain seq x y z
N MET A 1 -15.95 -11.89 -0.31
CA MET A 1 -15.13 -12.40 -1.45
C MET A 1 -14.59 -11.30 -2.37
N ASP A 2 -15.14 -10.07 -2.39
CA ASP A 2 -14.71 -9.01 -3.32
C ASP A 2 -13.39 -8.29 -2.97
N ASN A 3 -13.03 -8.18 -1.68
CA ASN A 3 -11.82 -7.44 -1.29
C ASN A 3 -10.52 -8.15 -1.70
N CYS A 4 -10.52 -9.48 -1.74
CA CYS A 4 -9.36 -10.27 -2.16
C CYS A 4 -9.00 -10.02 -3.64
N LYS A 5 -10.00 -9.80 -4.51
CA LYS A 5 -9.77 -9.42 -5.92
C LYS A 5 -9.18 -8.01 -6.03
N LYS A 6 -9.59 -7.07 -5.18
CA LYS A 6 -9.07 -5.70 -5.13
C LYS A 6 -7.59 -5.68 -4.71
N PHE A 7 -7.22 -6.42 -3.66
CA PHE A 7 -5.83 -6.51 -3.20
C PHE A 7 -4.92 -7.20 -4.22
N ASN A 8 -5.41 -8.27 -4.86
CA ASN A 8 -4.69 -8.93 -5.96
C ASN A 8 -4.44 -7.98 -7.15
N SER A 9 -5.40 -7.13 -7.50
CA SER A 9 -5.20 -6.11 -8.55
C SER A 9 -4.15 -5.07 -8.16
N GLN A 10 -4.18 -4.59 -6.92
CA GLN A 10 -3.20 -3.62 -6.42
C GLN A 10 -1.77 -4.20 -6.40
N ILE A 11 -1.59 -5.40 -5.84
CA ILE A 11 -0.26 -6.04 -5.80
C ILE A 11 0.27 -6.37 -7.20
N ASN A 12 -0.60 -6.81 -8.13
CA ASN A 12 -0.19 -7.06 -9.52
C ASN A 12 0.33 -5.79 -10.21
N ARG A 13 -0.29 -4.64 -9.95
CA ARG A 13 0.18 -3.35 -10.46
C ARG A 13 1.55 -2.98 -9.87
N ILE A 14 1.74 -3.20 -8.57
CA ILE A 14 3.02 -2.96 -7.88
C ILE A 14 4.12 -3.84 -8.45
N SER A 15 3.85 -5.14 -8.66
CA SER A 15 4.79 -6.06 -9.31
C SER A 15 5.19 -5.57 -10.71
N GLY A 16 4.25 -5.01 -11.47
CA GLY A 16 4.53 -4.35 -12.75
C GLY A 16 5.47 -3.15 -12.62
N GLN A 17 5.33 -2.33 -11.57
CA GLN A 17 6.24 -1.21 -11.29
C GLN A 17 7.66 -1.72 -10.95
N VAL A 18 7.78 -2.76 -10.13
CA VAL A 18 9.08 -3.37 -9.77
C VAL A 18 9.77 -3.95 -11.01
N ASN A 19 9.04 -4.67 -11.85
CA ASN A 19 9.57 -5.18 -13.13
C ASN A 19 9.96 -4.03 -14.07
N GLY A 20 9.21 -2.93 -14.07
CA GLY A 20 9.55 -1.71 -14.80
C GLY A 20 10.87 -1.10 -14.34
N ILE A 21 11.09 -1.02 -13.03
CA ILE A 21 12.35 -0.52 -12.45
C ILE A 21 13.55 -1.37 -12.90
N SER A 22 13.42 -2.71 -12.89
CA SER A 22 14.48 -3.60 -13.40
C SER A 22 14.84 -3.26 -14.85
N LYS A 23 13.84 -3.12 -15.73
CA LYS A 23 14.07 -2.74 -17.14
C LYS A 23 14.71 -1.37 -17.28
N MET A 24 14.38 -0.42 -16.40
CA MET A 24 14.99 0.92 -16.42
C MET A 24 16.48 0.86 -16.04
N ILE A 25 16.85 -0.02 -15.11
CA ILE A 25 18.25 -0.28 -14.75
C ILE A 25 18.97 -0.90 -15.96
N ASP A 26 18.40 -1.95 -16.54
CA ASP A 26 18.99 -2.67 -17.68
C ASP A 26 19.18 -1.76 -18.92
N SER A 27 18.27 -0.79 -19.10
CA SER A 27 18.32 0.18 -20.20
C SER A 27 19.13 1.45 -19.90
N GLY A 28 19.77 1.54 -18.73
CA GLY A 28 20.62 2.68 -18.38
C GLY A 28 19.87 4.00 -18.25
N ARG A 29 18.61 3.98 -17.78
CA ARG A 29 17.81 5.21 -17.57
C ARG A 29 18.46 6.11 -16.50
N PRO A 30 18.18 7.42 -16.53
CA PRO A 30 18.69 8.33 -15.51
C PRO A 30 18.33 7.89 -14.09
N VAL A 31 19.31 7.95 -13.18
CA VAL A 31 19.13 7.52 -11.78
C VAL A 31 17.97 8.26 -11.10
N SER A 32 17.78 9.55 -11.39
CA SER A 32 16.67 10.34 -10.88
C SER A 32 15.30 9.76 -11.28
N GLU A 33 15.15 9.27 -12.52
CA GLU A 33 13.92 8.63 -12.97
C GLU A 33 13.69 7.28 -12.28
N ILE A 34 14.75 6.49 -12.10
CA ILE A 34 14.70 5.21 -11.39
C ILE A 34 14.27 5.43 -9.94
N VAL A 35 14.87 6.41 -9.25
CA VAL A 35 14.52 6.80 -7.87
C VAL A 35 13.07 7.28 -7.76
N ASN A 36 12.57 8.01 -8.76
CA ASN A 36 11.17 8.43 -8.82
C ASN A 36 10.23 7.21 -8.93
N GLN A 37 10.56 6.22 -9.77
CA GLN A 37 9.75 4.99 -9.87
C GLN A 37 9.80 4.15 -8.60
N ILE A 38 10.96 4.04 -7.95
CA ILE A 38 11.09 3.39 -6.64
C ILE A 38 10.19 4.05 -5.61
N SER A 39 10.18 5.39 -5.56
CA SER A 39 9.33 6.17 -4.66
C SER A 39 7.84 5.93 -4.93
N ALA A 40 7.44 5.85 -6.20
CA ALA A 40 6.07 5.54 -6.60
C ALA A 40 5.66 4.10 -6.18
N ALA A 41 6.54 3.12 -6.37
CA ALA A 41 6.29 1.74 -5.95
C ALA A 41 6.17 1.63 -4.41
N ARG A 42 7.04 2.33 -3.67
CA ARG A 42 6.99 2.40 -2.20
C ARG A 42 5.67 3.00 -1.70
N ALA A 43 5.22 4.09 -2.30
CA ALA A 43 3.95 4.72 -1.95
C ALA A 43 2.75 3.79 -2.23
N ALA A 44 2.77 3.06 -3.35
CA ALA A 44 1.74 2.09 -3.69
C ALA A 44 1.70 0.92 -2.70
N LEU A 45 2.86 0.37 -2.31
CA LEU A 45 2.98 -0.66 -1.27
C LEU A 45 2.45 -0.19 0.08
N SER A 46 2.83 1.02 0.49
CA SER A 46 2.39 1.62 1.75
C SER A 46 0.85 1.76 1.78
N ARG A 47 0.26 2.18 0.67
CA ARG A 47 -1.20 2.26 0.54
C ARG A 47 -1.88 0.90 0.62
N LEU A 48 -1.33 -0.13 -0.04
CA LEU A 48 -1.86 -1.49 0.05
C LEU A 48 -1.81 -2.02 1.49
N ALA A 49 -0.72 -1.78 2.22
CA ALA A 49 -0.60 -2.17 3.62
C ALA A 49 -1.67 -1.50 4.50
N VAL A 50 -1.90 -0.20 4.32
CA VAL A 50 -3.00 0.53 5.00
C VAL A 50 -4.36 -0.06 4.63
N ASP A 51 -4.64 -0.30 3.35
CA ASP A 51 -5.92 -0.85 2.90
C ASP A 51 -6.18 -2.26 3.46
N LEU A 52 -5.15 -3.11 3.57
CA LEU A 52 -5.23 -4.45 4.17
C LEU A 52 -5.52 -4.39 5.67
N LEU A 53 -4.80 -3.54 6.40
CA LEU A 53 -5.00 -3.36 7.85
C LEU A 53 -6.40 -2.78 8.15
N LYS A 54 -6.90 -1.88 7.30
CA LYS A 54 -8.27 -1.38 7.39
C LYS A 54 -9.30 -2.50 7.23
N ASN A 55 -9.12 -3.38 6.23
CA ASN A 55 -10.02 -4.51 6.04
C ASN A 55 -10.03 -5.46 7.25
N GLU A 56 -8.87 -5.82 7.80
CA GLU A 56 -8.78 -6.68 8.99
C GLU A 56 -9.39 -6.01 10.23
N SER A 57 -9.13 -4.72 10.45
CA SER A 57 -9.70 -3.98 11.58
C SER A 57 -11.22 -3.97 11.56
N SER A 58 -11.85 -3.78 10.40
CA SER A 58 -13.31 -3.80 10.25
C SER A 58 -13.95 -5.15 10.61
N ALA A 59 -13.20 -6.25 10.55
CA ALA A 59 -13.63 -7.57 11.00
C ALA A 59 -13.37 -7.80 12.50
N CYS A 60 -12.46 -7.04 13.11
CA CYS A 60 -12.01 -7.21 14.49
C CYS A 60 -12.81 -6.37 15.50
N PHE A 61 -13.43 -5.26 15.09
CA PHE A 61 -14.34 -4.49 15.96
C PHE A 61 -15.78 -5.03 15.83
N SER A 62 -16.29 -5.62 16.90
CA SER A 62 -17.69 -5.99 17.03
C SER A 62 -18.60 -4.74 17.04
N GLN A 63 -19.88 -4.88 16.67
CA GLN A 63 -20.87 -3.79 16.56
C GLN A 63 -21.00 -2.90 17.82
N GLU A 64 -20.50 -3.35 18.97
CA GLU A 64 -20.52 -2.64 20.26
C GLU A 64 -19.26 -1.80 20.53
N GLN A 65 -18.18 -1.98 19.75
CA GLN A 65 -16.95 -1.21 19.91
C GLN A 65 -16.95 0.01 18.98
N VAL A 66 -17.27 1.13 19.63
CA VAL A 66 -17.31 2.53 19.19
C VAL A 66 -16.48 2.84 17.93
N GLU A 67 -17.16 3.38 16.93
CA GLU A 67 -16.65 3.97 15.68
C GLU A 67 -15.42 4.89 15.86
N SER A 68 -15.25 5.45 17.06
CA SER A 68 -14.10 6.26 17.46
C SER A 68 -12.79 5.47 17.60
N GLN A 69 -12.85 4.20 18.00
CA GLN A 69 -11.68 3.33 18.15
C GLN A 69 -11.19 2.82 16.80
N GLN A 70 -12.11 2.48 15.89
CA GLN A 70 -11.81 2.18 14.49
C GLN A 70 -11.09 3.36 13.83
N LYS A 71 -11.64 4.59 13.94
CA LYS A 71 -11.00 5.80 13.38
C LYS A 71 -9.59 6.04 13.90
N LYS A 72 -9.37 5.92 15.22
CA LYS A 72 -8.05 6.10 15.83
C LYS A 72 -7.04 5.06 15.34
N PHE A 73 -7.45 3.80 15.20
CA PHE A 73 -6.60 2.75 14.66
C PHE A 73 -6.23 3.04 13.19
N GLU A 74 -7.20 3.45 12.38
CA GLU A 74 -6.96 3.83 10.99
C GLU A 74 -5.98 5.00 10.84
N GLU A 75 -6.10 6.02 11.70
CA GLU A 75 -5.17 7.16 11.74
C GLU A 75 -3.76 6.72 12.15
N LEU A 76 -3.64 5.87 13.18
CA LEU A 76 -2.36 5.37 13.66
C LEU A 76 -1.63 4.55 12.60
N VAL A 77 -2.35 3.63 11.96
CA VAL A 77 -1.83 2.83 10.84
C VAL A 77 -1.37 3.75 9.70
N THR A 78 -2.21 4.72 9.31
CA THR A 78 -1.87 5.66 8.23
C THR A 78 -0.62 6.48 8.55
N ASN A 79 -0.47 6.93 9.80
CA ASN A 79 0.67 7.73 10.22
C ASN A 79 1.96 6.90 10.27
N PHE A 80 1.89 5.65 10.71
CA PHE A 80 3.04 4.74 10.73
C PHE A 80 3.66 4.58 9.33
N PHE A 81 2.82 4.41 8.30
CA PHE A 81 3.28 4.24 6.91
C PHE A 81 3.64 5.55 6.18
N LYS A 82 3.41 6.73 6.78
CA LYS A 82 3.82 8.03 6.22
C LYS A 82 5.23 8.47 6.64
N ILE A 83 5.81 7.84 7.66
CA ILE A 83 7.04 8.32 8.33
C ILE A 83 8.33 7.70 7.72
N THR A 84 8.26 6.80 6.73
CA THR A 84 9.43 6.15 6.10
C THR A 84 9.55 6.44 4.60
#